data_AF-A0A819AKI2-F1
#
_entry.id   AF-A0A819AKI2-F1
#
_cell.length_a   1.000
_cell.length_b   1.000
_cell.length_c   1.000
_cell.angle_alpha   90.00
_cell.angle_beta   90.00
_cell.angle_gamma   90.00
#
_symmetry.space_group_name_H-M   'P 1'
#
loop_
_entity.id
_entity.type
_entity.pdbx_description
1 polymer ?
#
loop_
_entity_poly.entity_id
_entity_poly.type
_entity_poly.pdbx_seq_one_letter_code
_entity_poly.pdbx_strand_id
1 'polypeptide(L)'
;GRHETASINQFNAGIANRGASIRIPRQVGEEKCGYLEDRRPASNCDPYAVTDIIVRTVCLGEKDIPEEPTLPPRKSTTERE
;
A
#
# COMPACT_ATOMS: atom_id res chain seq x y z
N GLY A 1 -1.21 -12.66 9.55
CA GLY A 1 0.23 -12.87 9.75
C GLY A 1 0.48 -13.04 11.23
N ARG A 2 1.37 -13.97 11.60
CA ARG A 2 1.67 -14.29 13.02
C ARG A 2 2.10 -13.08 13.85
N HIS A 3 2.54 -12.00 13.19
CA HIS A 3 3.04 -10.77 13.80
C HIS A 3 2.36 -9.56 13.13
N GLU A 4 1.22 -9.15 13.68
CA GLU A 4 0.58 -7.82 13.50
C GLU A 4 -0.18 -7.47 12.21
N THR A 5 0.04 -8.10 11.05
CA THR A 5 -0.66 -7.77 9.78
C THR A 5 -1.18 -9.03 9.09
N ALA A 6 -2.06 -8.94 8.09
CA ALA A 6 -2.63 -10.11 7.40
C ALA A 6 -1.59 -10.95 6.63
N SER A 7 -1.97 -12.15 6.17
CA SER A 7 -1.11 -12.95 5.28
C SER A 7 -0.95 -12.24 3.93
N ILE A 8 0.22 -12.32 3.29
CA ILE A 8 0.45 -11.69 1.98
C ILE A 8 -0.49 -12.21 0.89
N ASN A 9 -0.88 -13.49 0.98
CA ASN A 9 -1.74 -14.15 -0.01
C ASN A 9 -3.25 -13.94 0.25
N GLN A 10 -3.62 -13.24 1.33
CA GLN A 10 -5.02 -13.05 1.69
C GLN A 10 -5.29 -11.58 1.99
N PHE A 11 -6.22 -11.01 1.25
CA PHE A 11 -6.72 -9.67 1.52
C PHE A 11 -7.88 -9.71 2.52
N ASN A 12 -7.83 -8.89 3.56
CA ASN A 12 -8.96 -8.68 4.47
C ASN A 12 -8.97 -7.24 5.04
N ALA A 13 -10.15 -6.80 5.50
CA ALA A 13 -10.35 -5.49 6.11
C ALA A 13 -11.19 -5.61 7.38
N GLY A 14 -11.00 -4.71 8.36
CA GLY A 14 -11.81 -4.72 9.58
C GLY A 14 -11.70 -3.46 10.45
N ILE A 15 -12.76 -3.20 11.23
CA ILE A 15 -12.82 -2.10 12.20
C ILE A 15 -12.00 -2.47 13.43
N ALA A 16 -11.07 -1.59 13.82
CA ALA A 16 -10.14 -1.76 14.93
C ALA A 16 -9.30 -3.06 14.87
N ASN A 17 -9.27 -3.75 13.72
CA ASN A 17 -8.54 -5.01 13.56
C ASN A 17 -7.10 -4.74 13.12
N ARG A 18 -6.15 -4.94 14.03
CA ARG A 18 -4.72 -4.83 13.68
C ARG A 18 -4.30 -5.97 12.76
N GLY A 19 -4.74 -7.21 12.96
CA GLY A 19 -4.35 -8.35 12.13
C GLY A 19 -4.85 -8.31 10.67
N ALA A 20 -5.57 -7.26 10.27
CA ALA A 20 -6.10 -7.11 8.92
C ALA A 20 -5.08 -6.50 7.93
N SER A 21 -5.32 -6.66 6.62
CA SER A 21 -4.56 -5.98 5.56
C SER A 21 -4.87 -4.49 5.57
N ILE A 22 -6.15 -4.14 5.63
CA ILE A 22 -6.64 -2.78 5.78
C ILE A 22 -7.32 -2.63 7.15
N ARG A 23 -6.91 -1.62 7.92
CA ARG A 23 -7.53 -1.29 9.20
C ARG A 23 -8.38 -0.04 9.07
N ILE A 24 -9.61 -0.10 9.57
CA ILE A 24 -10.47 1.06 9.76
C ILE A 24 -10.39 1.43 11.24
N PRO A 25 -9.90 2.62 11.63
CA PRO A 25 -9.89 3.05 13.02
C PRO A 25 -11.29 2.99 13.64
N ARG A 26 -11.38 2.70 14.95
CA ARG A 26 -12.69 2.58 15.63
C ARG A 26 -13.53 3.84 15.45
N GLN A 27 -12.93 5.00 15.71
CA GLN A 27 -13.57 6.29 15.56
C GLN A 27 -14.10 6.51 14.13
N VAL A 28 -13.32 6.16 13.11
CA VAL A 28 -13.76 6.25 11.70
C VAL A 28 -14.94 5.33 11.42
N GLY A 29 -14.95 4.11 11.99
CA GLY A 29 -16.06 3.19 11.86
C GLY A 29 -17.35 3.69 12.55
N GLU A 30 -17.21 4.37 13.69
CA GLU A 30 -18.31 4.96 14.45
C GLU A 30 -18.87 6.22 13.77
N GLU A 31 -17.99 7.13 13.35
CA GLU A 31 -18.33 8.40 12.70
C GLU A 31 -18.70 8.25 11.22
N LYS A 32 -18.39 7.08 10.62
CA LYS A 32 -18.60 6.75 9.20
C LYS A 32 -17.90 7.70 8.22
N CYS A 33 -16.89 8.43 8.68
CA CYS A 33 -16.04 9.29 7.88
C CYS A 33 -14.61 9.30 8.45
N GLY A 34 -13.63 9.66 7.62
CA GLY A 34 -12.22 9.68 7.99
C GLY A 34 -11.35 8.92 7.00
N TYR A 35 -10.50 8.04 7.49
CA TYR A 35 -9.46 7.38 6.69
C TYR A 35 -9.35 5.86 6.95
N LEU A 36 -8.73 5.16 6.01
CA LEU A 36 -8.29 3.77 6.15
C LEU A 36 -6.77 3.70 6.32
N GLU A 37 -6.29 2.64 6.95
CA GLU A 37 -4.87 2.36 7.15
C GLU A 37 -4.49 1.12 6.33
N ASP A 38 -3.71 1.28 5.25
CA ASP A 38 -3.12 0.13 4.55
C ASP A 38 -1.86 -0.33 5.29
N ARG A 39 -1.91 -1.55 5.81
CA ARG A 39 -0.84 -2.14 6.65
C ARG A 39 -0.01 -3.17 5.90
N ARG A 40 -0.14 -3.25 4.57
CA ARG A 40 0.61 -4.16 3.69
C ARG A 40 1.98 -3.63 3.26
N PRO A 41 2.21 -2.32 3.06
CA PRO A 41 3.53 -1.82 2.65
C PRO A 41 4.61 -2.19 3.66
N ALA A 42 5.69 -2.82 3.18
CA ALA A 42 6.85 -3.13 3.99
C ALA A 42 7.67 -1.87 4.29
N SER A 43 8.49 -1.89 5.34
CA SER A 43 9.29 -0.73 5.76
C SER A 43 10.27 -0.21 4.70
N ASN A 44 10.62 -1.04 3.72
CA ASN A 44 11.52 -0.73 2.61
C ASN A 44 10.79 -0.39 1.30
N CYS A 45 9.47 -0.16 1.33
CA CYS A 45 8.73 0.19 0.13
C CYS A 45 9.10 1.58 -0.41
N ASP A 46 9.01 1.76 -1.73
CA ASP A 46 9.08 3.10 -2.32
C ASP A 46 7.75 3.85 -2.04
N PRO A 47 7.79 4.97 -1.30
CA PRO A 47 6.58 5.71 -0.95
C PRO A 47 5.85 6.27 -2.18
N TYR A 48 6.57 6.59 -3.27
CA TYR A 48 5.95 7.10 -4.49
C TYR A 48 5.20 6.00 -5.23
N ALA A 49 5.79 4.81 -5.36
CA ALA A 49 5.13 3.68 -5.98
C ALA A 49 3.88 3.23 -5.20
N VAL A 50 3.96 3.21 -3.86
CA VAL A 50 2.82 2.83 -3.01
C VAL A 50 1.67 3.82 -3.14
N THR A 51 1.96 5.12 -3.04
CA THR A 51 0.91 6.14 -3.13
C THR A 51 0.27 6.21 -4.51
N ASP A 52 1.07 6.07 -5.58
CA ASP A 52 0.58 6.02 -6.97
C ASP A 52 -0.40 4.85 -7.16
N ILE A 53 -0.03 3.63 -6.74
CA ILE A 53 -0.89 2.45 -6.85
C ILE A 53 -2.20 2.60 -6.06
N ILE A 54 -2.13 3.17 -4.85
CA ILE A 54 -3.34 3.39 -4.03
C ILE A 54 -4.31 4.34 -4.76
N VAL A 55 -3.81 5.46 -5.29
CA VAL A 55 -4.64 6.45 -5.99
C VAL A 55 -5.21 5.87 -7.28
N ARG A 56 -4.38 5.19 -8.09
CA ARG A 56 -4.83 4.54 -9.32
C ARG A 56 -5.94 3.52 -9.08
N THR A 57 -5.77 2.69 -8.06
CA THR A 57 -6.73 1.62 -7.75
C THR A 57 -8.03 2.18 -7.18
N VAL A 58 -7.95 3.12 -6.23
CA VAL A 58 -9.11 3.60 -5.45
C VAL A 58 -9.86 4.74 -6.16
N CYS A 59 -9.13 5.68 -6.78
CA CYS A 59 -9.71 6.89 -7.36
C CYS A 59 -9.90 6.79 -8.87
N LEU A 60 -9.03 6.07 -9.58
CA LEU A 60 -9.06 5.97 -11.05
C LEU A 60 -9.66 4.65 -11.57
N GLY A 61 -9.82 3.65 -10.70
CA GLY A 61 -10.45 2.37 -11.05
C GLY A 61 -9.62 1.51 -12.00
N GLU A 62 -8.31 1.74 -12.08
CA GLU A 62 -7.39 0.94 -12.89
C GLU A 62 -7.34 -0.50 -12.33
N LYS A 63 -7.57 -1.50 -13.20
CA LYS A 63 -7.56 -2.93 -12.85
C LYS A 63 -6.33 -3.67 -13.37
N ASP A 64 -5.64 -3.05 -14.34
CA ASP A 64 -4.48 -3.60 -15.01
C ASP A 64 -3.27 -2.73 -14.64
N ILE A 65 -2.64 -3.04 -13.51
CA ILE A 65 -1.39 -2.37 -13.13
C ILE A 65 -0.26 -3.09 -13.87
N PRO A 66 0.55 -2.40 -14.69
CA PRO A 66 1.71 -3.03 -15.33
C PRO A 66 2.65 -3.58 -14.25
N GLU A 67 3.15 -4.80 -14.45
CA GLU A 67 3.93 -5.58 -13.48
C GLU A 67 5.22 -4.89 -13.00
N GLU A 68 5.70 -3.88 -13.71
CA GLU A 68 6.87 -3.10 -13.31
C GLU A 68 6.57 -1.61 -13.13
N PRO A 69 6.92 -1.00 -11.98
CA PRO A 69 7.11 0.44 -11.94
C PRO A 69 8.26 0.76 -12.90
N THR A 70 7.97 1.53 -13.95
CA THR A 70 9.00 2.02 -14.88
C THR A 70 9.92 2.98 -14.14
N LEU A 71 10.89 2.42 -13.42
CA LEU A 71 11.98 3.20 -12.84
C LEU A 71 12.70 3.88 -14.00
N PRO A 72 12.94 5.20 -13.94
CA PRO A 72 13.82 5.83 -14.92
C PRO A 72 15.17 5.09 -14.88
N PRO A 73 15.79 4.83 -16.05
CA PRO A 73 17.03 4.07 -16.10
C PRO A 73 18.05 4.73 -15.16
N ARG A 74 18.57 3.96 -14.20
CA ARG A 74 19.71 4.39 -13.38
C ARG A 74 20.82 4.78 -14.35
N LYS A 75 21.18 6.06 -14.38
CA LYS A 75 22.40 6.50 -15.06
C LYS A 75 23.54 5.67 -14.46
N SER A 76 24.20 4.88 -15.29
CA SER A 76 25.38 4.12 -14.91
C SER A 76 26.40 5.09 -14.34
N THR A 77 26.73 4.94 -13.06
CA THR A 77 27.87 5.62 -12.45
C THR A 77 29.14 4.93 -12.93
N THR A 78 29.45 5.08 -14.21
CA THR A 78 30.79 4.86 -14.76
C THR A 78 31.12 6.16 -15.46
N GLU A 79 31.89 6.99 -14.76
CA GLU A 79 32.67 8.15 -15.22
C GLU A 79 32.75 9.17 -14.08
N ARG A 80 33.55 8.84 -13.06
CA ARG A 80 34.46 9.79 -12.44
C ARG A 80 35.79 9.07 -12.29
N GLU A 81 36.77 9.62 -13.00
CA GLU A 81 38.22 9.43 -13.01
C GLU A 81 38.83 8.50 -11.95
#